data_AF-A0A662HRQ6-F1
#
_entry.id   AF-A0A662HRQ6-F1
#
_cell.length_a   1.000
_cell.length_b   1.000
_cell.length_c   1.000
_cell.angle_alpha   90.00
_cell.angle_beta   90.00
_cell.angle_gamma   90.00
#
_symmetry.space_group_name_H-M   'P 1'
#
loop_
_entity.id
_entity.type
_entity.pdbx_description
1 polymer ?
#
loop_
_entity_poly.entity_id
_entity_poly.type
_entity_poly.pdbx_seq_one_letter_code
_entity_poly.pdbx_strand_id
1 'polypeptide(L)'
;TPSTPMMKIYLDEKHRMNKEKALEVARKIELTTIETVAKRILLDHITFSITIELDEDMMKDRGVTIDDVRKALSKLRGREGVIEVYEDENKVIFYPPAKDFFKLKRIYDRIMSLRLKGIKGIRRAVVRKDKQTGEYYLITEGSDLKSVLTVDGVDPTRTTTNNIQEIAEVLGIEAAREVIIREIVEVLRDQGLDVDIRHIMLVADAMTYTGRVRQIGRHGLAGEKMSVLARAAFEVTVKNLVEAASRGEIDRLEGVTENVIVGSPYMPLGTGVVELLMKYGLKVK
;
A
#
# COMPACT_ATOMS: atom_id res chain seq x y z
N THR A 1 -3.83 4.04 -0.95
CA THR A 1 -2.77 3.20 -1.53
C THR A 1 -1.90 4.02 -2.46
N PRO A 2 -0.58 3.81 -2.46
CA PRO A 2 0.35 4.50 -3.37
C PRO A 2 0.11 4.10 -4.84
N SER A 3 0.56 4.93 -5.79
CA SER A 3 0.38 4.68 -7.24
C SER A 3 1.10 3.42 -7.71
N THR A 4 2.32 3.20 -7.21
CA THR A 4 3.14 2.02 -7.49
C THR A 4 3.60 1.40 -6.16
N PRO A 5 2.75 0.57 -5.52
CA PRO A 5 3.14 -0.15 -4.31
C PRO A 5 4.27 -1.12 -4.63
N MET A 6 5.27 -1.15 -3.76
CA MET A 6 6.42 -2.05 -3.87
C MET A 6 6.76 -2.61 -2.49
N MET A 7 7.33 -3.81 -2.48
CA MET A 7 7.93 -4.38 -1.28
C MET A 7 9.37 -4.80 -1.55
N LYS A 8 10.21 -4.62 -0.52
CA LYS A 8 11.55 -5.21 -0.43
C LYS A 8 11.43 -6.38 0.55
N ILE A 9 11.38 -7.60 0.02
CA ILE A 9 11.20 -8.83 0.81
C ILE A 9 12.57 -9.47 0.99
N TYR A 10 12.96 -9.63 2.25
CA TYR A 10 14.19 -10.31 2.60
C TYR A 10 13.91 -11.78 2.89
N LEU A 11 14.91 -12.62 2.62
CA LEU A 11 14.83 -14.05 2.84
C LEU A 11 15.52 -14.46 4.15
N ASP A 12 15.03 -15.54 4.75
CA ASP A 12 15.62 -16.15 5.94
C ASP A 12 17.07 -16.63 5.68
N GLU A 13 17.80 -17.00 6.74
CA GLU A 13 19.20 -17.44 6.62
C GLU A 13 19.39 -18.68 5.72
N LYS A 14 18.35 -19.52 5.56
CA LYS A 14 18.40 -20.75 4.78
C LYS A 14 18.21 -20.54 3.27
N HIS A 15 17.52 -19.47 2.89
CA HIS A 15 17.16 -19.16 1.50
C HIS A 15 17.97 -17.97 0.94
N ARG A 16 18.61 -17.17 1.79
CA ARG A 16 19.31 -15.94 1.37
C ARG A 16 20.50 -16.11 0.44
N MET A 17 21.19 -17.26 0.51
CA MET A 17 22.41 -17.53 -0.27
C MET A 17 22.16 -18.36 -1.52
N ASN A 18 20.95 -18.90 -1.70
CA ASN A 18 20.64 -19.81 -2.79
C ASN A 18 19.59 -19.21 -3.74
N LYS A 19 19.97 -19.03 -5.00
CA LYS A 19 19.12 -18.45 -6.05
C LYS A 19 17.89 -19.30 -6.34
N GLU A 20 18.00 -20.62 -6.33
CA GLU A 20 16.88 -21.52 -6.68
C GLU A 20 15.77 -21.44 -5.62
N LYS A 21 16.18 -21.44 -4.35
CA LYS A 21 15.28 -21.26 -3.20
C LYS A 21 14.59 -19.90 -3.21
N ALA A 22 15.32 -18.84 -3.54
CA ALA A 22 14.75 -17.51 -3.70
C ALA A 22 13.70 -17.46 -4.84
N LEU A 23 13.96 -18.18 -5.94
CA LEU A 23 13.03 -18.28 -7.07
C LEU A 23 11.75 -19.05 -6.69
N GLU A 24 11.87 -20.08 -5.84
CA GLU A 24 10.71 -20.81 -5.32
C GLU A 24 9.81 -19.91 -4.46
N VAL A 25 10.40 -19.12 -3.57
CA VAL A 25 9.65 -18.14 -2.76
C VAL A 25 9.01 -17.08 -3.65
N ALA A 26 9.72 -16.59 -4.68
CA ALA A 26 9.16 -15.65 -5.64
C ALA A 26 7.91 -16.21 -6.35
N ARG A 27 7.97 -17.48 -6.81
CA ARG A 27 6.83 -18.17 -7.44
C ARG A 27 5.63 -18.34 -6.50
N LYS A 28 5.87 -18.55 -5.21
CA LYS A 28 4.80 -18.66 -4.20
C LYS A 28 4.10 -17.33 -3.94
N ILE A 29 4.83 -16.22 -4.03
CA ILE A 29 4.32 -14.87 -3.73
C ILE A 29 3.63 -14.26 -4.96
N GLU A 30 4.19 -14.47 -6.15
CA GLU A 30 3.70 -13.88 -7.41
C GLU A 30 2.28 -14.35 -7.75
N LEU A 31 1.37 -13.39 -7.95
CA LEU A 31 0.01 -13.69 -8.34
C LEU A 31 0.00 -14.28 -9.75
N THR A 32 -0.57 -15.48 -9.84
CA THR A 32 -0.79 -16.16 -11.11
C THR A 32 -2.28 -16.32 -11.35
N THR A 33 -2.77 -15.60 -12.36
CA THR A 33 -4.15 -15.68 -12.86
C THR A 33 -4.19 -16.52 -14.14
N ILE A 34 -5.39 -16.95 -14.53
CA ILE A 34 -5.58 -17.65 -15.81
C ILE A 34 -5.13 -16.77 -16.99
N GLU A 35 -5.39 -15.46 -16.93
CA GLU A 35 -4.92 -14.50 -17.94
C GLU A 35 -3.39 -14.53 -18.13
N THR A 36 -2.63 -14.66 -17.04
CA THR A 36 -1.16 -14.66 -17.12
C THR A 36 -0.55 -15.96 -17.63
N VAL A 37 -1.30 -17.06 -17.59
CA VAL A 37 -0.83 -18.40 -18.01
C VAL A 37 -1.40 -18.78 -19.37
N ALA A 38 -2.52 -18.18 -19.78
CA ALA A 38 -3.16 -18.45 -21.05
C ALA A 38 -2.50 -17.66 -22.18
N LYS A 39 -2.17 -18.38 -23.27
CA LYS A 39 -1.77 -17.78 -24.53
C LYS A 39 -2.96 -17.13 -25.23
N ARG A 40 -4.10 -17.80 -25.23
CA ARG A 40 -5.37 -17.34 -25.80
C ARG A 40 -6.54 -17.93 -25.02
N ILE A 41 -7.58 -17.12 -24.85
CA ILE A 41 -8.86 -17.57 -24.32
C ILE A 41 -9.91 -17.30 -25.39
N LEU A 42 -10.50 -18.36 -25.92
CA LEU A 42 -11.54 -18.30 -26.94
C LEU A 42 -12.89 -18.59 -26.29
N LEU A 43 -13.88 -17.77 -26.62
CA LEU A 43 -15.25 -17.96 -26.19
C LEU A 43 -16.07 -18.38 -27.41
N ASP A 44 -16.57 -19.61 -27.38
CA ASP A 44 -17.47 -20.11 -28.41
C ASP A 44 -18.93 -19.85 -28.00
N HIS A 45 -19.58 -19.05 -28.83
CA HIS A 45 -20.97 -18.64 -28.71
C HIS A 45 -21.98 -19.73 -29.12
N ILE A 46 -21.53 -20.72 -29.90
CA ILE A 46 -22.39 -21.78 -30.46
C ILE A 46 -22.45 -22.95 -29.48
N THR A 47 -21.30 -23.43 -29.04
CA THR A 47 -21.20 -24.56 -28.09
C THR A 47 -21.26 -24.12 -26.62
N PHE A 48 -21.35 -22.81 -26.36
CA PHE A 48 -21.26 -22.23 -25.01
C PHE A 48 -20.03 -22.74 -24.24
N SER A 49 -18.89 -22.82 -24.91
CA SER A 49 -17.63 -23.31 -24.33
C SER A 49 -16.57 -22.22 -24.26
N ILE A 50 -15.68 -22.32 -23.28
CA ILE A 50 -14.55 -21.43 -23.09
C ILE A 50 -13.30 -22.28 -23.24
N THR A 51 -12.53 -22.05 -24.30
CA THR A 51 -11.28 -22.76 -24.58
C THR A 51 -10.12 -21.91 -24.12
N ILE A 52 -9.34 -22.43 -23.19
CA ILE A 52 -8.13 -21.80 -22.66
C ILE A 52 -6.94 -22.55 -23.25
N GLU A 53 -6.16 -21.90 -24.10
CA GLU A 53 -4.87 -22.40 -24.57
C GLU A 53 -3.80 -21.92 -23.58
N LEU A 54 -3.15 -22.85 -22.88
CA LEU A 54 -2.12 -22.55 -21.90
C LEU A 54 -0.75 -22.45 -22.57
N ASP A 55 0.10 -21.55 -22.06
CA ASP A 55 1.48 -21.39 -22.50
C ASP A 55 2.43 -22.20 -21.61
N GLU A 56 3.20 -23.13 -22.20
CA GLU A 56 4.14 -23.99 -21.46
C GLU A 56 5.26 -23.20 -20.78
N ASP A 57 5.75 -22.14 -21.42
CA ASP A 57 6.87 -21.37 -20.88
C ASP A 57 6.41 -20.61 -19.63
N MET A 58 5.23 -19.99 -19.70
CA MET A 58 4.62 -19.33 -18.55
C MET A 58 4.24 -20.29 -17.43
N MET A 59 3.82 -21.53 -17.75
CA MET A 59 3.54 -22.56 -16.75
C MET A 59 4.81 -23.02 -16.02
N LYS A 60 5.93 -23.21 -16.74
CA LYS A 60 7.23 -23.59 -16.16
C LYS A 60 7.82 -22.48 -15.31
N ASP A 61 7.76 -21.24 -15.78
CA ASP A 61 8.27 -20.09 -15.05
C ASP A 61 7.52 -19.85 -13.74
N ARG A 62 6.19 -20.06 -13.75
CA ARG A 62 5.32 -19.85 -12.59
C ARG A 62 5.12 -21.09 -11.72
N GLY A 63 5.61 -22.26 -12.14
CA GLY A 63 5.48 -23.52 -11.39
C GLY A 63 4.02 -23.96 -11.22
N VAL A 64 3.20 -23.77 -12.26
CA VAL A 64 1.78 -24.16 -12.25
C VAL A 64 1.60 -25.41 -13.10
N THR A 65 0.86 -26.38 -12.56
CA THR A 65 0.51 -27.61 -13.28
C THR A 65 -0.91 -27.51 -13.86
N ILE A 66 -1.20 -28.29 -14.90
CA ILE A 66 -2.54 -28.38 -15.50
C ILE A 66 -3.59 -28.80 -14.44
N ASP A 67 -3.18 -29.62 -13.46
CA ASP A 67 -4.00 -30.01 -12.31
C ASP A 67 -4.39 -28.83 -11.41
N ASP A 68 -3.50 -27.84 -11.23
CA ASP A 68 -3.80 -26.65 -10.46
C ASP A 68 -4.85 -25.78 -11.18
N VAL A 69 -4.76 -25.71 -12.51
CA VAL A 69 -5.77 -25.05 -13.37
C VAL A 69 -7.11 -25.76 -13.27
N ARG A 70 -7.10 -27.10 -13.34
CA ARG A 70 -8.31 -27.94 -13.17
C ARG A 70 -8.94 -27.73 -11.79
N LYS A 71 -8.15 -27.73 -10.71
CA LYS A 71 -8.63 -27.46 -9.34
C LYS A 71 -9.23 -26.06 -9.22
N ALA A 72 -8.61 -25.03 -9.80
CA ALA A 72 -9.14 -23.68 -9.75
C ALA A 72 -10.48 -23.56 -10.51
N LEU A 73 -10.56 -24.12 -11.71
CA LEU A 73 -11.79 -24.14 -12.51
C LEU A 73 -12.91 -24.95 -11.83
N SER A 74 -12.57 -26.02 -11.10
CA SER A 74 -13.54 -26.78 -10.32
C SER A 74 -14.21 -25.97 -9.20
N LYS A 75 -13.56 -24.94 -8.67
CA LYS A 75 -14.16 -24.04 -7.66
C LYS A 75 -15.20 -23.08 -8.25
N LEU A 76 -15.12 -22.79 -9.55
CA LEU A 76 -16.11 -21.99 -10.29
C LEU A 76 -17.30 -22.84 -10.78
N ARG A 77 -17.21 -24.17 -10.63
CA ARG A 77 -18.22 -25.13 -11.06
C ARG A 77 -19.49 -24.89 -10.23
N GLY A 78 -20.47 -24.20 -10.82
CA GLY A 78 -21.87 -24.52 -10.54
C GLY A 78 -22.09 -26.00 -10.90
N ARG A 79 -23.00 -26.69 -10.19
CA ARG A 79 -23.18 -28.17 -10.13
C ARG A 79 -23.18 -28.97 -11.46
N GLU A 80 -23.06 -28.36 -12.64
CA GLU A 80 -23.21 -28.98 -13.97
C GLU A 80 -22.13 -28.60 -15.02
N GLY A 81 -21.04 -27.87 -14.69
CA GLY A 81 -20.04 -27.50 -15.70
C GLY A 81 -19.07 -28.62 -16.07
N VAL A 82 -18.84 -28.96 -17.34
CA VAL A 82 -17.85 -29.99 -17.74
C VAL A 82 -16.50 -29.34 -18.02
N ILE A 83 -15.40 -29.96 -17.56
CA ILE A 83 -14.03 -29.53 -17.89
C ILE A 83 -13.40 -30.68 -18.69
N GLU A 84 -13.03 -30.41 -19.92
CA GLU A 84 -12.21 -31.30 -20.73
C GLU A 84 -10.79 -30.73 -20.76
N VAL A 85 -9.82 -31.60 -20.49
CA VAL A 85 -8.40 -31.25 -20.49
C VAL A 85 -7.75 -32.10 -21.57
N TYR A 86 -7.15 -31.42 -22.54
CA TYR A 86 -6.35 -32.04 -23.60
C TYR A 86 -4.88 -31.80 -23.26
N GLU A 87 -4.27 -32.76 -22.56
CA GLU A 87 -2.87 -32.68 -22.09
C GLU A 87 -1.88 -32.57 -23.26
N ASP A 88 -2.17 -33.20 -24.40
CA ASP A 88 -1.30 -33.20 -25.59
C ASP A 88 -1.21 -31.82 -26.29
N GLU A 89 -2.21 -30.95 -26.09
CA GLU A 89 -2.25 -29.62 -26.73
C GLU A 89 -2.18 -28.45 -25.72
N ASN A 90 -2.02 -28.72 -24.42
CA ASN A 90 -2.15 -27.74 -23.33
C ASN A 90 -3.45 -26.93 -23.40
N LYS A 91 -4.55 -27.57 -23.80
CA LYS A 91 -5.86 -26.93 -23.93
C LYS A 91 -6.81 -27.38 -22.83
N VAL A 92 -7.51 -26.43 -22.24
CA VAL A 92 -8.58 -26.68 -21.27
C VAL A 92 -9.86 -26.10 -21.81
N ILE A 93 -10.86 -26.95 -22.06
CA ILE A 93 -12.19 -26.53 -22.50
C ILE A 93 -13.14 -26.61 -21.29
N PHE A 94 -13.75 -25.47 -20.96
CA PHE A 94 -14.75 -25.36 -19.92
C PHE A 94 -16.13 -25.16 -20.54
N TYR A 95 -17.06 -26.06 -20.23
CA TYR A 95 -18.47 -25.98 -20.60
C TYR A 95 -19.28 -25.51 -19.38
N PRO A 96 -19.52 -24.20 -19.20
CA PRO A 96 -20.41 -23.71 -18.16
C PRO A 96 -21.87 -24.12 -18.40
N PRO A 97 -22.67 -24.34 -17.34
CA PRO A 97 -24.11 -24.58 -17.47
C PRO A 97 -24.84 -23.24 -17.68
N ALA A 98 -24.51 -22.54 -18.76
CA ALA A 98 -25.09 -21.24 -19.11
C ALA A 98 -25.95 -21.39 -20.37
N LYS A 99 -27.25 -21.12 -20.24
CA LYS A 99 -28.19 -21.04 -21.38
C LYS A 99 -28.28 -19.65 -22.01
N ASP A 100 -27.63 -18.65 -21.41
CA ASP A 100 -27.71 -17.23 -21.80
C ASP A 100 -26.32 -16.63 -22.10
N PHE A 101 -26.22 -15.83 -23.17
CA PHE A 101 -25.01 -15.09 -23.55
C PHE A 101 -24.45 -14.19 -22.44
N PHE A 102 -25.32 -13.51 -21.69
CA PHE A 102 -24.91 -12.63 -20.59
C PHE A 102 -24.29 -13.41 -19.42
N LYS A 103 -24.78 -14.62 -19.14
CA LYS A 103 -24.21 -15.49 -18.10
C LYS A 103 -22.86 -16.03 -18.54
N LEU A 104 -22.72 -16.41 -19.82
CA LEU A 104 -21.45 -16.87 -20.39
C LEU A 104 -20.38 -15.77 -20.30
N LYS A 105 -20.69 -14.53 -20.66
CA LYS A 105 -19.76 -13.39 -20.55
C LYS A 105 -19.35 -13.10 -19.09
N ARG A 106 -20.29 -13.13 -18.15
CA ARG A 106 -19.97 -12.97 -16.71
C ARG A 106 -19.07 -14.09 -16.18
N ILE A 107 -19.28 -15.32 -16.65
CA ILE A 107 -18.45 -16.46 -16.26
C ILE A 107 -17.05 -16.31 -16.88
N TYR A 108 -16.95 -15.88 -18.14
CA TYR A 108 -15.70 -15.56 -18.79
C TYR A 108 -14.89 -14.50 -18.02
N ASP A 109 -15.50 -13.38 -17.65
CA ASP A 109 -14.84 -12.32 -16.86
C ASP A 109 -14.36 -12.85 -15.48
N ARG A 110 -15.10 -13.78 -14.88
CA ARG A 110 -14.71 -14.46 -13.64
C ARG A 110 -13.58 -15.47 -13.83
N ILE A 111 -13.50 -16.13 -14.98
CA ILE A 111 -12.42 -17.07 -15.30
C ILE A 111 -11.12 -16.31 -15.54
N MET A 112 -11.16 -15.19 -16.27
CA MET A 112 -9.95 -14.37 -16.48
C MET A 112 -9.33 -13.90 -15.16
N SER A 113 -10.18 -13.47 -14.22
CA SER A 113 -9.77 -13.01 -12.89
C SER A 113 -9.54 -14.14 -11.88
N LEU A 114 -9.73 -15.40 -12.29
CA LEU A 114 -9.55 -16.54 -11.40
C LEU A 114 -8.07 -16.73 -11.06
N ARG A 115 -7.85 -17.03 -9.79
CA ARG A 115 -6.52 -17.16 -9.20
C ARG A 115 -6.13 -18.63 -9.11
N LEU A 116 -4.94 -18.93 -9.59
CA LEU A 116 -4.35 -20.25 -9.53
C LEU A 116 -3.47 -20.38 -8.28
N LYS A 117 -2.45 -19.51 -8.17
CA LYS A 117 -1.49 -19.44 -7.05
C LYS A 117 -1.12 -17.97 -6.77
N GLY A 118 -0.51 -17.73 -5.61
CA GLY A 118 0.04 -16.43 -5.25
C GLY A 118 -0.82 -15.60 -4.31
N ILE A 119 -0.22 -14.52 -3.81
CA ILE A 119 -0.82 -13.61 -2.83
C ILE A 119 -1.66 -12.54 -3.52
N LYS A 120 -2.69 -12.04 -2.82
CA LYS A 120 -3.51 -10.95 -3.37
C LYS A 120 -2.71 -9.66 -3.43
N GLY A 121 -2.63 -9.04 -4.61
CA GLY A 121 -2.12 -7.68 -4.72
C GLY A 121 -0.67 -7.60 -5.17
N ILE A 122 0.05 -8.72 -5.26
CA ILE A 122 1.42 -8.78 -5.79
C ILE A 122 1.38 -9.27 -7.24
N ARG A 123 1.63 -8.36 -8.19
CA ARG A 123 1.57 -8.64 -9.63
C ARG A 123 2.80 -9.36 -10.15
N ARG A 124 3.98 -8.96 -9.66
CA ARG A 124 5.27 -9.48 -10.12
C ARG A 124 6.27 -9.50 -8.98
N ALA A 125 7.10 -10.53 -8.92
CA ALA A 125 8.21 -10.63 -7.98
C ALA A 125 9.53 -10.83 -8.73
N VAL A 126 10.51 -9.95 -8.51
CA VAL A 126 11.82 -10.00 -9.16
C VAL A 126 12.89 -10.28 -8.11
N VAL A 127 13.65 -11.36 -8.32
CA VAL A 127 14.81 -11.69 -7.49
C VAL A 127 15.98 -10.79 -7.87
N ARG A 128 16.53 -10.06 -6.89
CA ARG A 128 17.79 -9.32 -7.05
C ARG A 128 18.83 -9.83 -6.06
N LYS A 129 20.10 -9.67 -6.45
CA LYS A 129 21.24 -9.92 -5.58
C LYS A 129 21.82 -8.60 -5.15
N ASP A 130 22.00 -8.42 -3.85
CA ASP A 130 22.71 -7.27 -3.31
C ASP A 130 24.21 -7.40 -3.62
N LYS A 131 24.80 -6.32 -4.12
CA LYS A 131 26.20 -6.30 -4.55
C LYS A 131 27.18 -6.25 -3.36
N GLN A 132 26.73 -5.73 -2.21
CA GLN A 132 27.58 -5.54 -1.04
C GLN A 132 27.58 -6.76 -0.12
N THR A 133 26.40 -7.33 0.14
CA THR A 133 26.23 -8.46 1.06
C THR A 133 26.25 -9.81 0.33
N GLY A 134 26.01 -9.82 -0.98
CA GLY A 134 25.86 -11.06 -1.76
C GLY A 134 24.53 -11.79 -1.53
N GLU A 135 23.63 -11.18 -0.76
CA GLU A 135 22.33 -11.74 -0.37
C GLU A 135 21.29 -11.61 -1.50
N TYR A 136 20.44 -12.63 -1.66
CA TYR A 136 19.27 -12.53 -2.54
C TYR A 136 18.07 -11.95 -1.78
N TYR A 137 17.40 -10.98 -2.40
CA TYR A 137 16.16 -10.38 -1.92
C TYR A 137 15.16 -10.24 -3.08
N LEU A 138 13.87 -10.11 -2.75
CA LEU A 138 12.81 -9.96 -3.74
C LEU A 138 12.33 -8.51 -3.75
N ILE A 139 12.13 -7.97 -4.95
CA ILE A 139 11.38 -6.72 -5.15
C ILE A 139 10.04 -7.11 -5.78
N THR A 140 8.95 -6.68 -5.16
CA THR A 140 7.60 -6.91 -5.71
C THR A 140 7.01 -5.65 -6.31
N GLU A 141 6.23 -5.83 -7.38
CA GLU A 141 5.24 -4.87 -7.83
C GLU A 141 3.91 -5.24 -7.19
N GLY A 142 3.37 -4.37 -6.34
CA GLY A 142 2.29 -4.70 -5.43
C GLY A 142 2.75 -4.84 -3.99
N SER A 143 1.79 -4.70 -3.07
CA SER A 143 2.03 -4.90 -1.63
C SER A 143 0.88 -5.68 -1.00
N ASP A 144 1.24 -6.66 -0.17
CA ASP A 144 0.37 -7.38 0.78
C ASP A 144 1.25 -7.92 1.92
N LEU A 145 1.65 -7.03 2.83
CA LEU A 145 2.57 -7.31 3.92
C LEU A 145 2.03 -8.40 4.86
N LYS A 146 0.73 -8.38 5.15
CA LYS A 146 0.11 -9.35 6.05
C LYS A 146 0.27 -10.78 5.54
N SER A 147 -0.02 -11.00 4.26
CA SER A 147 0.09 -12.32 3.66
C SER A 147 1.56 -12.72 3.43
N VAL A 148 2.41 -11.79 3.00
CA VAL A 148 3.82 -12.05 2.71
C VAL A 148 4.59 -12.52 3.96
N LEU A 149 4.31 -11.94 5.12
CA LEU A 149 4.96 -12.34 6.38
C LEU A 149 4.62 -13.78 6.81
N THR A 150 3.56 -14.38 6.28
CA THR A 150 3.17 -15.77 6.58
C THR A 150 3.79 -16.81 5.65
N VAL A 151 4.53 -16.36 4.62
CA VAL A 151 5.14 -17.27 3.63
C VAL A 151 6.44 -17.85 4.18
N ASP A 152 6.58 -19.17 4.08
CA ASP A 152 7.81 -19.87 4.43
C ASP A 152 9.00 -19.38 3.59
N GLY A 153 10.09 -19.00 4.26
CA GLY A 153 11.32 -18.49 3.64
C GLY A 153 11.42 -16.97 3.59
N VAL A 154 10.35 -16.24 3.93
CA VAL A 154 10.40 -14.78 4.12
C VAL A 154 10.90 -14.44 5.52
N ASP A 155 11.80 -13.47 5.60
CA ASP A 155 12.28 -12.91 6.87
C ASP A 155 11.34 -11.80 7.36
N PRO A 156 10.60 -12.03 8.47
CA PRO A 156 9.64 -11.06 8.97
C PRO A 156 10.30 -9.84 9.63
N THR A 157 11.57 -9.91 10.00
CA THR A 157 12.25 -8.84 10.75
C THR A 157 12.78 -7.72 9.87
N ARG A 158 13.06 -8.01 8.58
CA ARG A 158 13.67 -7.05 7.65
C ARG A 158 12.78 -6.68 6.47
N THR A 159 11.73 -7.46 6.21
CA THR A 159 10.82 -7.20 5.08
C THR A 159 10.06 -5.89 5.27
N THR A 160 10.04 -5.07 4.21
CA THR A 160 9.40 -3.75 4.25
C THR A 160 8.60 -3.44 2.98
N THR A 161 7.67 -2.49 3.08
CA THR A 161 6.92 -1.94 1.94
C THR A 161 6.97 -0.42 1.93
N ASN A 162 6.67 0.21 0.79
CA ASN A 162 6.42 1.65 0.71
C ASN A 162 4.96 2.03 1.00
N ASN A 163 4.08 1.04 1.21
CA ASN A 163 2.70 1.29 1.59
C ASN A 163 2.58 1.53 3.11
N ILE A 164 2.65 2.80 3.52
CA ILE A 164 2.67 3.21 4.93
C ILE A 164 1.40 2.76 5.69
N GLN A 165 0.22 2.82 5.06
CA GLN A 165 -1.04 2.45 5.71
C GLN A 165 -1.06 0.97 6.10
N GLU A 166 -0.55 0.13 5.22
CA GLU A 166 -0.45 -1.31 5.45
C GLU A 166 0.52 -1.66 6.58
N ILE A 167 1.63 -0.92 6.69
CA ILE A 167 2.56 -1.07 7.83
C ILE A 167 1.88 -0.65 9.13
N ALA A 168 1.13 0.45 9.12
CA ALA A 168 0.41 0.91 10.30
C ALA A 168 -0.60 -0.14 10.81
N GLU A 169 -1.25 -0.86 9.89
CA GLU A 169 -2.21 -1.92 10.22
C GLU A 169 -1.57 -3.21 10.71
N VAL A 170 -0.41 -3.60 10.16
CA VAL A 170 0.24 -4.88 10.45
C VAL A 170 1.26 -4.78 11.58
N LEU A 171 2.13 -3.77 11.54
CA LEU A 171 3.25 -3.59 12.48
C LEU A 171 3.01 -2.48 13.51
N GLY A 172 2.08 -1.57 13.25
CA GLY A 172 1.70 -0.50 14.17
C GLY A 172 2.25 0.89 13.80
N ILE A 173 1.92 1.88 14.65
CA ILE A 173 2.13 3.30 14.34
C ILE A 173 3.60 3.71 14.38
N GLU A 174 4.40 3.21 15.33
CA GLU A 174 5.83 3.52 15.39
C GLU A 174 6.59 2.95 14.19
N ALA A 175 6.20 1.76 13.71
CA ALA A 175 6.74 1.20 12.47
C ALA A 175 6.37 2.06 11.25
N ALA A 176 5.13 2.57 11.20
CA ALA A 176 4.71 3.49 10.15
C ALA A 176 5.47 4.83 10.22
N ARG A 177 5.72 5.36 11.42
CA ARG A 177 6.51 6.57 11.65
C ARG A 177 7.92 6.42 11.12
N GLU A 178 8.61 5.33 11.46
CA GLU A 178 9.96 5.05 10.97
C GLU A 178 9.99 4.91 9.45
N VAL A 179 8.99 4.26 8.86
CA VAL A 179 8.92 4.10 7.41
C VAL A 179 8.66 5.43 6.70
N ILE A 180 7.84 6.32 7.27
CA ILE A 180 7.66 7.68 6.74
C ILE A 180 9.01 8.41 6.70
N ILE A 181 9.79 8.34 7.78
CA ILE A 181 11.11 8.98 7.87
C ILE A 181 12.02 8.41 6.78
N ARG A 182 12.15 7.08 6.72
CA ARG A 182 13.04 6.42 5.76
C ARG A 182 12.64 6.68 4.30
N GLU A 183 11.35 6.63 3.99
CA GLU A 183 10.84 6.87 2.63
C GLU A 183 11.13 8.30 2.16
N ILE A 184 10.90 9.30 3.02
CA ILE A 184 11.20 10.70 2.69
C ILE A 184 12.71 10.89 2.48
N VAL A 185 13.54 10.30 3.35
CA VAL A 185 15.00 10.35 3.22
C VAL A 185 15.48 9.66 1.94
N GLU A 186 14.97 8.47 1.61
CA GLU A 186 15.31 7.74 0.37
C GLU A 186 14.97 8.58 -0.86
N VAL A 187 13.75 9.15 -0.93
CA VAL A 187 13.32 9.98 -2.07
C VAL A 187 14.16 11.25 -2.22
N LEU A 188 14.46 11.96 -1.12
CA LEU A 188 15.27 13.18 -1.18
C LEU A 188 16.70 12.88 -1.62
N ARG A 189 17.30 11.80 -1.11
CA ARG A 189 18.64 11.34 -1.51
C ARG A 189 18.70 10.92 -2.97
N ASP A 190 17.70 10.21 -3.47
CA ASP A 190 17.62 9.81 -4.88
C ASP A 190 17.51 11.02 -5.83
N GLN A 191 16.98 12.16 -5.35
CA GLN A 191 16.96 13.43 -6.07
C GLN A 191 18.23 14.29 -5.84
N GLY A 192 19.19 13.82 -5.05
CA GLY A 192 20.41 14.56 -4.73
C GLY A 192 20.22 15.73 -3.78
N LEU A 193 19.10 15.78 -3.05
CA LEU A 193 18.82 16.79 -2.04
C LEU A 193 19.21 16.26 -0.65
N ASP A 194 19.94 17.06 0.12
CA ASP A 194 20.30 16.73 1.50
C ASP A 194 19.51 17.62 2.46
N VAL A 195 18.72 17.00 3.33
CA VAL A 195 17.90 17.66 4.35
C VAL A 195 18.17 16.98 5.67
N ASP A 196 18.40 17.77 6.73
CA ASP A 196 18.64 17.20 8.06
C ASP A 196 17.42 16.37 8.52
N ILE A 197 17.72 15.17 9.01
CA ILE A 197 16.72 14.19 9.44
C ILE A 197 15.76 14.73 10.51
N ARG A 198 16.19 15.70 11.32
CA ARG A 198 15.36 16.31 12.38
C ARG A 198 14.11 16.98 11.83
N HIS A 199 14.18 17.57 10.64
CA HIS A 199 12.99 18.15 9.98
C HIS A 199 12.01 17.07 9.57
N ILE A 200 12.53 15.93 9.07
CA ILE A 200 11.72 14.81 8.61
C ILE A 200 11.08 14.09 9.80
N MET A 201 11.83 13.91 10.90
CA MET A 201 11.32 13.37 12.16
C MET A 201 10.15 14.20 12.68
N LEU A 202 10.27 15.52 12.70
CA LEU A 202 9.20 16.41 13.16
C LEU A 202 7.91 16.23 12.33
N VAL A 203 8.05 16.09 11.01
CA VAL A 203 6.89 15.85 10.12
C VAL A 203 6.27 14.47 10.39
N ALA A 204 7.09 13.42 10.52
CA ALA A 204 6.62 12.08 10.80
C ALA A 204 5.90 11.98 12.16
N ASP A 205 6.44 12.64 13.19
CA ASP A 205 5.83 12.73 14.52
C ASP A 205 4.48 13.45 14.44
N ALA A 206 4.41 14.59 13.75
CA ALA A 206 3.17 15.33 13.56
C ALA A 206 2.10 14.52 12.80
N MET A 207 2.51 13.69 11.84
CA MET A 207 1.61 12.81 11.10
C MET A 207 1.10 11.62 11.91
N THR A 208 1.81 11.20 12.96
CA THR A 208 1.53 9.94 13.71
C THR A 208 1.08 10.14 15.14
N TYR A 209 1.20 11.35 15.71
CA TYR A 209 0.89 11.69 17.10
C TYR A 209 -0.48 11.21 17.61
N THR A 210 -1.51 11.21 16.77
CA THR A 210 -2.87 10.81 17.18
C THR A 210 -3.10 9.29 17.32
N GLY A 211 -2.05 8.47 17.11
CA GLY A 211 -2.17 7.01 17.10
C GLY A 211 -2.74 6.44 15.80
N ARG A 212 -2.80 7.25 14.74
CA ARG A 212 -3.12 6.86 13.35
C ARG A 212 -2.28 7.74 12.41
N VAL A 213 -1.91 7.21 11.25
CA VAL A 213 -1.20 7.99 10.22
C VAL A 213 -2.18 8.93 9.53
N ARG A 214 -1.91 10.23 9.60
CA ARG A 214 -2.79 11.27 9.08
C ARG A 214 -2.19 12.01 7.90
N GLN A 215 -3.07 12.54 7.04
CA GLN A 215 -2.67 13.42 5.95
C GLN A 215 -2.22 14.78 6.52
N ILE A 216 -1.23 15.42 5.91
CA ILE A 216 -0.78 16.76 6.31
C ILE A 216 -1.83 17.85 5.97
N GLY A 217 -2.58 17.66 4.88
CA GLY A 217 -3.54 18.63 4.38
C GLY A 217 -4.88 18.69 5.15
N ARG A 218 -5.89 19.28 4.49
CA ARG A 218 -7.20 19.64 5.10
C ARG A 218 -7.99 18.49 5.72
N HIS A 219 -7.80 17.26 5.27
CA HIS A 219 -8.52 16.09 5.81
C HIS A 219 -7.77 15.42 6.96
N GLY A 220 -6.63 15.98 7.34
CA GLY A 220 -5.86 15.55 8.49
C GLY A 220 -5.37 16.76 9.28
N LEU A 221 -4.06 16.90 9.43
CA LEU A 221 -3.42 17.77 10.41
C LEU A 221 -3.93 19.23 10.34
N ALA A 222 -4.05 19.79 9.13
CA ALA A 222 -4.51 21.17 8.97
C ALA A 222 -6.01 21.37 9.29
N GLY A 223 -6.85 20.36 9.04
CA GLY A 223 -8.31 20.46 9.24
C GLY A 223 -8.78 20.15 10.65
N GLU A 224 -7.98 19.44 11.45
CA GLU A 224 -8.28 19.20 12.88
C GLU A 224 -7.62 20.20 13.82
N LYS A 225 -7.04 21.29 13.30
CA LYS A 225 -6.63 22.40 14.17
C LYS A 225 -7.84 22.90 14.96
N MET A 226 -7.67 23.13 16.26
CA MET A 226 -8.77 23.58 17.11
C MET A 226 -9.26 24.99 16.72
N SER A 227 -8.36 25.89 16.35
CA SER A 227 -8.72 27.26 15.94
C SER A 227 -9.57 27.26 14.66
N VAL A 228 -10.69 27.98 14.72
CA VAL A 228 -11.61 28.20 13.60
C VAL A 228 -10.95 29.13 12.59
N LEU A 229 -10.29 30.18 13.05
CA LEU A 229 -9.57 31.14 12.20
C LEU A 229 -8.43 30.46 11.46
N ALA A 230 -7.67 29.60 12.13
CA ALA A 230 -6.59 28.84 11.51
C ALA A 230 -7.11 27.89 10.41
N ARG A 231 -8.23 27.19 10.65
CA ARG A 231 -8.88 26.34 9.63
C ARG A 231 -9.42 27.16 8.47
N ALA A 232 -10.10 28.28 8.75
CA ALA A 232 -10.73 29.13 7.75
C ALA A 232 -9.70 29.85 6.85
N ALA A 233 -8.53 30.20 7.40
CA ALA A 233 -7.43 30.82 6.66
C ALA A 233 -6.63 29.82 5.78
N PHE A 234 -6.67 28.53 6.11
CA PHE A 234 -5.97 27.50 5.33
C PHE A 234 -6.76 27.14 4.06
N GLU A 235 -7.97 26.58 4.20
CA GLU A 235 -8.86 26.24 3.07
C GLU A 235 -10.34 26.17 3.52
N VAL A 236 -11.27 26.17 2.55
CA VAL A 236 -12.71 25.90 2.79
C VAL A 236 -13.34 26.89 3.80
N THR A 237 -12.99 28.17 3.64
CA THR A 237 -13.29 29.29 4.57
C THR A 237 -14.76 29.38 4.96
N VAL A 238 -15.68 29.48 3.99
CA VAL A 238 -17.11 29.73 4.25
C VAL A 238 -17.73 28.60 5.06
N LYS A 239 -17.43 27.35 4.70
CA LYS A 239 -17.98 26.18 5.39
C LYS A 239 -17.46 26.09 6.82
N ASN A 240 -16.16 26.32 7.06
CA ASN A 240 -15.59 26.30 8.40
C ASN A 240 -16.23 27.37 9.30
N LEU A 241 -16.45 28.58 8.80
CA LEU A 241 -17.10 29.65 9.56
C LEU A 241 -18.58 29.37 9.84
N VAL A 242 -19.32 28.83 8.86
CA VAL A 242 -20.74 28.48 9.03
C VAL A 242 -20.91 27.33 10.02
N GLU A 243 -20.08 26.28 9.92
CA GLU A 243 -20.11 25.15 10.87
C GLU A 243 -19.75 25.61 12.28
N ALA A 244 -18.70 26.42 12.43
CA ALA A 244 -18.30 26.99 13.72
C ALA A 244 -19.41 27.85 14.33
N ALA A 245 -20.02 28.74 13.54
CA ALA A 245 -21.15 29.57 13.99
C ALA A 245 -22.36 28.73 14.41
N SER A 246 -22.69 27.68 13.64
CA SER A 246 -23.81 26.79 13.93
C SER A 246 -23.62 25.97 15.21
N ARG A 247 -22.36 25.65 15.57
CA ARG A 247 -21.99 24.90 16.77
C ARG A 247 -21.65 25.79 17.96
N GLY A 248 -21.53 27.10 17.75
CA GLY A 248 -21.03 28.03 18.77
C GLY A 248 -19.57 27.76 19.18
N GLU A 249 -18.73 27.36 18.23
CA GLU A 249 -17.30 27.13 18.49
C GLU A 249 -16.59 28.44 18.86
N ILE A 250 -15.74 28.40 19.88
CA ILE A 250 -14.97 29.56 20.37
C ILE A 250 -13.51 29.38 19.98
N ASP A 251 -12.93 30.41 19.35
CA ASP A 251 -11.51 30.45 19.05
C ASP A 251 -10.74 31.03 20.25
N ARG A 252 -9.78 30.25 20.78
CA ARG A 252 -8.98 30.63 21.96
C ARG A 252 -7.72 31.41 21.63
N LEU A 253 -7.43 31.64 20.35
CA LEU A 253 -6.26 32.37 19.90
C LEU A 253 -4.92 31.76 20.40
N GLU A 254 -4.80 30.43 20.45
CA GLU A 254 -3.61 29.75 21.03
C GLU A 254 -2.46 29.58 20.03
N GLY A 255 -2.75 29.51 18.73
CA GLY A 255 -1.77 29.30 17.67
C GLY A 255 -1.24 30.58 17.04
N VAL A 256 -0.39 30.42 16.02
CA VAL A 256 0.28 31.55 15.36
C VAL A 256 -0.66 32.26 14.38
N THR A 257 -1.41 31.50 13.57
CA THR A 257 -2.19 32.04 12.44
C THR A 257 -3.29 32.97 12.92
N GLU A 258 -4.05 32.52 13.91
CA GLU A 258 -5.10 33.27 14.59
C GLU A 258 -4.58 34.58 15.23
N ASN A 259 -3.45 34.55 15.94
CA ASN A 259 -2.86 35.73 16.58
C ASN A 259 -2.39 36.77 15.56
N VAL A 260 -1.84 36.32 14.43
CA VAL A 260 -1.48 37.22 13.32
C VAL A 260 -2.73 37.87 12.72
N ILE A 261 -3.80 37.10 12.49
CA ILE A 261 -5.04 37.60 11.89
C ILE A 261 -5.68 38.70 12.74
N VAL A 262 -5.72 38.53 14.07
CA VAL A 262 -6.33 39.52 14.98
C VAL A 262 -5.39 40.65 15.37
N GLY A 263 -4.11 40.60 14.95
CA GLY A 263 -3.10 41.59 15.31
C GLY A 263 -2.68 41.54 16.78
N SER A 264 -2.70 40.35 17.40
CA SER A 264 -2.30 40.17 18.79
C SER A 264 -0.79 40.42 18.97
N PRO A 265 -0.37 41.19 19.98
CA PRO A 265 1.05 41.33 20.33
C PRO A 265 1.60 40.07 21.01
N TYR A 266 0.74 39.15 21.45
CA TYR A 266 1.12 37.90 22.09
C TYR A 266 1.35 36.83 21.02
N MET A 267 2.63 36.51 20.78
CA MET A 267 3.03 35.45 19.85
C MET A 267 3.54 34.25 20.64
N PRO A 268 2.99 33.03 20.47
CA PRO A 268 3.40 31.85 21.22
C PRO A 268 4.77 31.29 20.79
N LEU A 269 5.56 32.05 20.02
CA LEU A 269 6.86 31.65 19.48
C LEU A 269 7.87 32.80 19.55
N GLY A 270 9.16 32.46 19.62
CA GLY A 270 10.25 33.42 19.57
C GLY A 270 10.27 34.36 20.79
N THR A 271 10.46 35.67 20.54
CA THR A 271 10.53 36.69 21.59
C THR A 271 9.21 36.92 22.31
N GLY A 272 8.07 36.52 21.72
CA GLY A 272 6.75 36.66 22.36
C GLY A 272 6.52 35.72 23.55
N VAL A 273 7.38 34.71 23.73
CA VAL A 273 7.33 33.76 24.86
C VAL A 273 8.02 34.32 26.11
N VAL A 274 8.86 35.35 25.96
CA VAL A 274 9.67 35.88 27.07
C VAL A 274 8.87 36.92 27.84
N GLU A 275 8.69 36.67 29.14
CA GLU A 275 8.12 37.64 30.08
C GLU A 275 9.23 38.33 30.88
N LEU A 276 9.19 39.66 30.92
CA LEU A 276 10.17 40.48 31.63
C LEU A 276 9.57 41.02 32.93
N LEU A 277 10.31 40.87 34.03
CA LEU A 277 9.98 41.48 35.31
C LEU A 277 11.09 42.47 35.69
N MET A 278 10.73 43.73 35.92
CA MET A 278 11.66 44.75 36.40
C MET A 278 11.23 45.23 37.80
N LYS A 279 12.12 45.09 38.80
CA LYS A 279 11.91 45.69 40.12
C LYS A 279 12.36 47.14 40.09
N TYR A 280 11.41 48.07 40.23
CA TYR A 280 11.71 49.50 40.29
C TYR A 280 12.00 49.93 41.73
N GLY A 281 13.27 50.27 42.01
CA GLY A 281 13.67 50.84 43.30
C GLY A 281 13.47 52.35 43.29
N LEU A 282 12.32 52.85 43.77
CA LEU A 282 12.18 54.27 44.10
C LEU A 282 13.07 54.57 45.30
N LYS A 283 14.26 55.15 45.06
CA LYS A 283 14.99 55.85 46.12
C LYS A 283 14.19 57.11 46.46
N VAL A 284 13.35 57.03 47.49
CA VAL A 284 12.74 58.20 48.12
C VAL A 284 13.89 59.06 48.65
N LYS A 285 14.08 60.24 48.07
CA LYS A 285 15.03 61.25 48.53
C LYS A 285 14.52 61.93 49.79
#